data_AF-A0A1H0TRT8-F1
#
_entry.id   AF-A0A1H0TRT8-F1
#
_cell.length_a   1.000
_cell.length_b   1.000
_cell.length_c   1.000
_cell.angle_alpha   90.00
_cell.angle_beta   90.00
_cell.angle_gamma   90.00
#
_symmetry.space_group_name_H-M   'P 1'
#
loop_
_entity.id
_entity.type
_entity.pdbx_description
1 polymer ?
#
loop_
_entity_poly.entity_id
_entity_poly.type
_entity_poly.pdbx_seq_one_letter_code
_entity_poly.pdbx_strand_id
1 'polypeptide(L)'
;MFEIQPMDAQTYRQQTRRSTLIIALIFVALAMVLSTVAVAVFGEPGGDNLRFNIGGVFAAVLVMAALMRKVFWTQDWMAPAVYSWQLKRSLMSVTNVMHHLTVAVEADDPTAMKLLRFYHLGLSQMHELDGNSSDQGQLRREMQQHEARMQALGLDPQQIRLDPAWLEAVKRTSG
;
A
#
# COMPACT_ATOMS: atom_id res chain seq x y z
N MET A 1 11.65 4.40 -6.13
CA MET A 1 10.86 5.66 -6.24
C MET A 1 9.45 5.27 -6.63
N PHE A 2 8.42 5.79 -5.98
CA PHE A 2 7.02 5.47 -6.29
C PHE A 2 6.42 6.58 -7.14
N GLU A 3 5.54 6.21 -8.08
CA GLU A 3 4.86 7.14 -8.98
C GLU A 3 3.38 6.77 -9.07
N ILE A 4 2.52 7.77 -8.94
CA ILE A 4 1.07 7.61 -9.08
C ILE A 4 0.77 7.37 -10.55
N GLN A 5 0.08 6.28 -10.84
CA GLN A 5 -0.29 5.91 -12.20
C GLN A 5 -1.79 6.10 -12.41
N PRO A 6 -2.22 6.67 -13.56
CA PRO A 6 -3.62 6.72 -13.90
C PRO A 6 -4.15 5.30 -14.10
N MET A 7 -5.22 4.95 -13.40
CA MET A 7 -5.82 3.62 -13.45
C MET A 7 -7.35 3.73 -13.46
N ASP A 8 -7.99 2.94 -14.33
CA ASP A 8 -9.44 2.79 -14.29
C ASP A 8 -9.87 2.05 -13.01
N ALA A 9 -10.65 2.73 -12.18
CA ALA A 9 -11.03 2.24 -10.85
C ALA A 9 -11.89 0.96 -10.90
N GLN A 10 -12.70 0.78 -11.94
CA GLN A 10 -13.53 -0.42 -12.10
C GLN A 10 -12.66 -1.65 -12.38
N THR A 11 -11.79 -1.55 -13.38
CA THR A 11 -10.84 -2.59 -13.78
C THR A 11 -9.91 -2.94 -12.62
N TYR A 12 -9.37 -1.93 -11.94
CA TYR A 12 -8.53 -2.11 -10.77
C TYR A 12 -9.21 -2.94 -9.67
N ARG A 13 -10.45 -2.61 -9.30
CA ARG A 13 -11.19 -3.35 -8.27
C ARG A 13 -11.48 -4.78 -8.69
N GLN A 14 -11.85 -5.01 -9.94
CA GLN A 14 -12.10 -6.35 -10.46
C GLN A 14 -10.84 -7.23 -10.38
N GLN A 15 -9.70 -6.71 -10.84
CA GLN A 15 -8.44 -7.44 -10.81
C GLN A 15 -7.93 -7.68 -9.38
N THR A 16 -8.11 -6.70 -8.48
CA THR A 16 -7.74 -6.85 -7.07
C THR A 16 -8.56 -7.95 -6.39
N ARG A 17 -9.89 -7.97 -6.60
CA ARG A 17 -10.76 -9.05 -6.08
C ARG A 17 -10.35 -10.41 -6.62
N ARG A 18 -10.07 -10.50 -7.93
CA ARG A 18 -9.59 -11.74 -8.57
C ARG A 18 -8.28 -12.22 -7.93
N SER A 19 -7.33 -11.32 -7.71
CA SER A 19 -6.05 -11.63 -7.07
C SER A 19 -6.23 -12.17 -5.66
N THR A 20 -7.06 -11.51 -4.86
CA THR A 20 -7.39 -11.95 -3.50
C THR A 20 -7.98 -13.36 -3.50
N LEU A 21 -8.90 -13.67 -4.43
CA LEU A 21 -9.48 -15.01 -4.55
C LEU A 21 -8.43 -16.06 -4.93
N ILE A 22 -7.55 -15.77 -5.89
CA ILE A 22 -6.47 -16.68 -6.30
C ILE A 22 -5.55 -16.99 -5.11
N ILE A 23 -5.10 -15.96 -4.39
CA ILE A 23 -4.23 -16.12 -3.21
C ILE A 23 -4.93 -16.94 -2.13
N ALA A 24 -6.20 -16.64 -1.84
CA ALA A 24 -6.97 -17.36 -0.83
C ALA A 24 -7.11 -18.85 -1.19
N LEU A 25 -7.42 -19.18 -2.45
CA LEU A 25 -7.54 -20.56 -2.91
C LEU A 25 -6.22 -21.32 -2.79
N ILE A 26 -5.10 -20.70 -3.22
CA ILE A 26 -3.77 -21.31 -3.09
C ILE A 26 -3.42 -21.51 -1.60
N PHE A 27 -3.74 -20.54 -0.74
CA PHE A 27 -3.48 -20.64 0.69
C PHE A 27 -4.26 -21.81 1.31
N VAL A 28 -5.57 -21.90 1.04
CA VAL A 28 -6.41 -22.99 1.56
C VAL A 28 -5.89 -24.34 1.09
N ALA A 29 -5.56 -24.48 -0.20
CA ALA A 29 -5.02 -25.72 -0.74
C ALA A 29 -3.69 -26.11 -0.06
N LEU A 30 -2.76 -25.16 0.11
CA LEU A 30 -1.49 -25.40 0.80
C LEU A 30 -1.69 -25.76 2.27
N ALA A 31 -2.57 -25.03 2.98
CA ALA A 31 -2.89 -25.29 4.37
C ALA A 31 -3.46 -26.70 4.55
N MET A 32 -4.41 -27.10 3.71
CA MET A 32 -4.97 -28.45 3.73
C MET A 32 -3.90 -29.52 3.45
N VAL A 33 -3.14 -29.38 2.35
CA VAL A 33 -2.13 -30.38 1.96
C VAL A 33 -1.06 -30.52 3.05
N LEU A 34 -0.48 -29.42 3.52
CA LEU A 34 0.59 -29.48 4.52
C LEU A 34 0.09 -29.93 5.89
N SER A 35 -1.12 -29.56 6.27
CA SER A 35 -1.78 -30.06 7.49
C SER A 35 -2.01 -31.57 7.42
N THR A 36 -2.58 -32.07 6.32
CA THR A 36 -2.81 -33.50 6.12
C THR A 36 -1.50 -34.29 6.09
N VAL A 37 -0.47 -33.80 5.39
CA VAL A 37 0.85 -34.46 5.35
C VAL A 37 1.51 -34.47 6.73
N ALA A 38 1.46 -33.36 7.49
CA ALA A 38 2.03 -33.31 8.82
C ALA A 38 1.38 -34.33 9.76
N VAL A 39 0.05 -34.46 9.73
CA VAL A 39 -0.68 -35.47 10.50
C VAL A 39 -0.36 -36.89 10.01
N ALA A 40 -0.25 -37.11 8.70
CA ALA A 40 0.05 -38.43 8.15
C ALA A 40 1.46 -38.92 8.51
N VAL A 41 2.44 -38.01 8.61
CA VAL A 41 3.84 -38.35 8.90
C VAL A 41 4.14 -38.39 10.40
N PHE A 42 3.56 -37.49 11.18
CA PHE A 42 3.92 -37.31 12.59
C PHE A 42 2.76 -37.59 13.57
N GLY A 43 1.54 -37.73 13.06
CA GLY A 43 0.35 -37.91 13.88
C GLY A 43 0.17 -39.33 14.41
N GLU A 44 -0.65 -39.44 15.44
CA GLU A 44 -1.01 -40.72 16.07
C GLU A 44 -2.46 -41.10 15.71
N PRO A 45 -2.72 -42.34 15.24
CA PRO A 45 -4.07 -42.80 14.96
C PRO A 45 -4.95 -42.78 16.23
N GLY A 46 -6.07 -42.06 16.19
CA GLY A 46 -6.98 -41.92 17.34
C GLY A 46 -6.52 -40.96 18.44
N GLY A 47 -5.36 -40.32 18.29
CA GLY A 47 -4.84 -39.30 19.20
C GLY A 47 -5.20 -37.86 18.79
N ASP A 48 -4.86 -36.89 19.67
CA ASP A 48 -5.01 -35.47 19.36
C ASP A 48 -3.88 -34.98 18.43
N ASN A 49 -4.23 -34.76 17.17
CA ASN A 49 -3.33 -34.30 16.13
C ASN A 49 -3.41 -32.78 15.89
N LEU A 50 -4.03 -32.00 16.79
CA LEU A 50 -4.21 -30.56 16.62
C LEU A 50 -2.88 -29.83 16.45
N ARG A 51 -1.84 -30.20 17.23
CA ARG A 51 -0.50 -29.60 17.11
C ARG A 51 0.10 -29.74 15.71
N PHE A 52 -0.11 -30.88 15.05
CA PHE A 52 0.41 -31.14 13.71
C PHE A 52 -0.43 -30.45 12.64
N ASN A 53 -1.74 -30.33 12.86
CA ASN A 53 -2.59 -29.52 11.98
C ASN A 53 -2.18 -28.04 12.00
N ILE A 54 -2.07 -27.46 13.20
CA ILE A 54 -1.61 -26.07 13.37
C ILE A 54 -0.20 -25.89 12.79
N GLY A 55 0.69 -26.85 13.02
CA GLY A 55 2.04 -26.86 12.44
C GLY A 55 2.02 -26.83 10.91
N GLY A 56 1.15 -27.62 10.27
CA GLY A 56 0.99 -27.62 8.81
C GLY A 56 0.42 -26.32 8.27
N VAL A 57 -0.55 -25.71 8.95
CA VAL A 57 -1.07 -24.38 8.58
C VAL A 57 0.02 -23.31 8.73
N PHE A 58 0.80 -23.34 9.81
CA PHE A 58 1.91 -22.41 10.00
C PHE A 58 2.96 -22.56 8.89
N ALA A 59 3.30 -23.79 8.51
CA ALA A 59 4.17 -24.05 7.36
C ALA A 59 3.58 -23.48 6.06
N ALA A 60 2.27 -23.60 5.84
CA ALA A 60 1.60 -23.02 4.68
C ALA A 60 1.68 -21.49 4.66
N VAL A 61 1.61 -20.81 5.82
CA VAL A 61 1.82 -19.35 5.92
C VAL A 61 3.24 -18.99 5.49
N LEU A 62 4.26 -19.72 5.97
CA LEU A 62 5.66 -19.47 5.59
C LEU A 62 5.89 -19.68 4.08
N VAL A 63 5.33 -20.76 3.52
CA VAL A 63 5.40 -21.04 2.08
C VAL A 63 4.67 -19.95 1.28
N MET A 64 3.48 -19.53 1.72
CA MET A 64 2.74 -18.45 1.08
C MET A 64 3.51 -17.13 1.12
N ALA A 65 4.14 -16.79 2.24
CA ALA A 65 4.97 -15.58 2.35
C ALA A 65 6.17 -15.64 1.37
N ALA A 66 6.80 -16.80 1.23
CA ALA A 66 7.88 -17.00 0.27
C ALA A 66 7.39 -16.88 -1.18
N LEU A 67 6.25 -17.50 -1.52
CA LEU A 67 5.63 -17.41 -2.84
C LEU A 67 5.23 -15.97 -3.17
N MET A 68 4.63 -15.27 -2.22
CA MET A 68 4.23 -13.87 -2.37
C MET A 68 5.44 -13.02 -2.73
N ARG A 69 6.53 -13.16 -1.98
CA ARG A 69 7.74 -12.33 -2.16
C ARG A 69 8.55 -12.68 -3.39
N LYS A 70 8.65 -13.97 -3.75
CA LYS A 70 9.54 -14.44 -4.83
C LYS A 70 8.86 -14.62 -6.18
N VAL A 71 7.58 -14.99 -6.18
CA VAL A 71 6.87 -15.43 -7.39
C VAL A 71 5.74 -14.48 -7.72
N PHE A 72 4.80 -14.26 -6.81
CA PHE A 72 3.57 -13.52 -7.11
C PHE A 72 3.82 -12.02 -7.30
N TRP A 73 4.79 -11.45 -6.60
CA TRP A 73 5.11 -10.01 -6.68
C TRP A 73 5.39 -9.51 -8.10
N THR A 74 5.93 -10.36 -8.97
CA THR A 74 6.32 -9.99 -10.34
C THR A 74 5.28 -10.37 -11.40
N GLN A 75 4.14 -10.92 -11.00
CA GLN A 75 3.12 -11.37 -11.95
C GLN A 75 2.14 -10.24 -12.29
N ASP A 76 1.73 -10.15 -13.55
CA ASP A 76 0.84 -9.09 -14.03
C ASP A 76 -0.51 -9.07 -13.31
N TRP A 77 -1.06 -10.25 -12.98
CA TRP A 77 -2.32 -10.33 -12.25
C TRP A 77 -2.23 -9.73 -10.84
N MET A 78 -1.03 -9.67 -10.25
CA MET A 78 -0.78 -9.06 -8.93
C MET A 78 -0.48 -7.57 -8.99
N ALA A 79 -0.21 -7.01 -10.17
CA ALA A 79 0.21 -5.61 -10.32
C ALA A 79 -0.74 -4.61 -9.62
N PRO A 80 -2.08 -4.74 -9.68
CA PRO A 80 -2.99 -3.84 -8.97
C PRO A 80 -2.82 -3.91 -7.45
N ALA A 81 -2.71 -5.10 -6.87
CA ALA A 81 -2.55 -5.30 -5.43
C ALA A 81 -1.18 -4.80 -4.92
N VAL A 82 -0.13 -5.04 -5.71
CA VAL A 82 1.22 -4.51 -5.44
C VAL A 82 1.21 -2.99 -5.49
N TYR A 83 0.55 -2.40 -6.49
CA TYR A 83 0.36 -0.95 -6.58
C TYR A 83 -0.36 -0.39 -5.35
N SER A 84 -1.48 -0.99 -4.91
CA SER A 84 -2.20 -0.55 -3.70
C SER A 84 -1.29 -0.52 -2.48
N TRP A 85 -0.48 -1.58 -2.33
CA TRP A 85 0.44 -1.69 -1.20
C TRP A 85 1.53 -0.62 -1.26
N GLN A 86 2.12 -0.38 -2.44
CA GLN A 86 3.15 0.64 -2.62
C GLN A 86 2.60 2.06 -2.42
N LEU A 87 1.37 2.34 -2.90
CA LEU A 87 0.68 3.61 -2.67
C LEU A 87 0.45 3.85 -1.19
N LYS A 88 -0.14 2.89 -0.48
CA LYS A 88 -0.37 2.98 0.98
C LYS A 88 0.93 3.14 1.76
N ARG A 89 1.98 2.41 1.37
CA ARG A 89 3.31 2.52 2.00
C ARG A 89 3.93 3.91 1.78
N SER A 90 3.78 4.45 0.58
CA SER A 90 4.27 5.79 0.24
C SER A 90 3.51 6.87 1.02
N LEU A 91 2.19 6.80 1.07
CA LEU A 91 1.36 7.72 1.88
C LEU A 91 1.74 7.65 3.36
N MET A 92 1.87 6.44 3.92
CA MET A 92 2.30 6.23 5.30
C MET A 92 3.68 6.83 5.58
N SER A 93 4.63 6.75 4.63
CA SER A 93 5.94 7.37 4.80
C SER A 93 5.87 8.90 4.91
N VAL A 94 4.92 9.53 4.22
CA VAL A 94 4.65 10.98 4.35
C VAL A 94 3.92 11.29 5.65
N THR A 95 2.91 10.49 6.00
CA THR A 95 2.18 10.64 7.28
C THR A 95 3.12 10.55 8.49
N ASN A 96 4.15 9.69 8.44
CA ASN A 96 5.15 9.57 9.50
C ASN A 96 5.95 10.85 9.75
N VAL A 97 6.00 11.78 8.79
CA VAL A 97 6.67 13.08 8.92
C VAL A 97 5.68 14.25 8.87
N MET A 98 4.37 13.99 9.04
CA MET A 98 3.32 14.99 8.81
C MET A 98 3.48 16.26 9.66
N HIS A 99 3.88 16.13 10.92
CA HIS A 99 4.09 17.30 11.79
C HIS A 99 5.18 18.24 11.27
N HIS A 100 6.31 17.68 10.83
CA HIS A 100 7.40 18.45 10.23
C HIS A 100 6.98 19.02 8.87
N LEU A 101 6.24 18.23 8.09
CA LEU A 101 5.70 18.63 6.80
C LEU A 101 4.77 19.84 6.92
N THR A 102 3.84 19.84 7.89
CA THR A 102 2.90 20.95 8.08
C THR A 102 3.63 22.24 8.46
N VAL A 103 4.61 22.16 9.36
CA VAL A 103 5.42 23.33 9.76
C VAL A 103 6.22 23.88 8.57
N ALA A 104 6.86 23.01 7.79
CA ALA A 104 7.64 23.44 6.63
C ALA A 104 6.76 24.01 5.50
N VAL A 105 5.54 23.47 5.32
CA VAL A 105 4.53 24.03 4.40
C VAL A 105 4.04 25.40 4.87
N GLU A 106 3.87 25.63 6.16
CA GLU A 106 3.53 26.96 6.70
C GLU A 106 4.64 27.99 6.45
N ALA A 107 5.90 27.53 6.39
CA ALA A 107 7.05 28.35 6.04
C ALA A 107 7.28 28.51 4.52
N ASP A 108 6.34 28.08 3.68
CA ASP A 108 6.43 28.08 2.21
C ASP A 108 7.69 27.35 1.67
N ASP A 109 8.21 26.35 2.39
CA ASP A 109 9.35 25.55 1.94
C ASP A 109 9.01 24.80 0.63
N PRO A 110 9.74 25.04 -0.48
CA PRO A 110 9.40 24.45 -1.78
C PRO A 110 9.40 22.92 -1.80
N THR A 111 10.20 22.28 -0.94
CA THR A 111 10.29 20.81 -0.86
C THR A 111 9.08 20.23 -0.13
N ALA A 112 8.71 20.83 0.99
CA ALA A 112 7.52 20.49 1.76
C ALA A 112 6.25 20.72 0.94
N MET A 113 6.16 21.83 0.18
CA MET A 113 5.05 22.11 -0.73
C MET A 113 4.87 20.98 -1.77
N LYS A 114 5.95 20.50 -2.38
CA LYS A 114 5.91 19.38 -3.33
C LYS A 114 5.53 18.07 -2.68
N LEU A 115 6.08 17.77 -1.51
CA LEU A 115 5.81 16.54 -0.77
C LEU A 115 4.34 16.45 -0.33
N LEU A 116 3.78 17.54 0.21
CA LEU A 116 2.37 17.61 0.57
C LEU A 116 1.47 17.49 -0.67
N ARG A 117 1.89 18.05 -1.81
CA ARG A 117 1.15 17.89 -3.07
C ARG A 117 1.12 16.44 -3.55
N PHE A 118 2.25 15.74 -3.49
CA PHE A 118 2.29 14.29 -3.77
C PHE A 118 1.31 13.52 -2.85
N TYR A 119 1.32 13.83 -1.55
CA TYR A 119 0.41 13.19 -0.58
C TYR A 119 -1.06 13.40 -0.94
N HIS A 120 -1.44 14.63 -1.29
CA HIS A 120 -2.80 14.97 -1.72
C HIS A 120 -3.23 14.19 -2.97
N LEU A 121 -2.39 14.14 -4.00
CA LEU A 121 -2.67 13.40 -5.22
C LEU A 121 -2.80 11.89 -4.94
N GLY A 122 -1.91 11.33 -4.11
CA GLY A 122 -1.94 9.93 -3.74
C GLY A 122 -3.17 9.54 -2.91
N LEU A 123 -3.60 10.41 -1.99
CA LEU A 123 -4.81 10.20 -1.19
C LEU A 123 -6.07 10.23 -2.08
N SER A 124 -6.12 11.18 -3.02
CA SER A 124 -7.20 11.25 -4.02
C SER A 124 -7.26 9.97 -4.86
N GLN A 125 -6.11 9.50 -5.35
CA GLN A 125 -6.01 8.25 -6.11
C GLN A 125 -6.49 7.05 -5.29
N MET A 126 -6.08 6.94 -4.03
CA MET A 126 -6.51 5.84 -3.16
C MET A 126 -8.03 5.83 -2.98
N HIS A 127 -8.65 7.00 -2.72
CA HIS A 127 -10.10 7.11 -2.58
C HIS A 127 -10.86 6.73 -3.86
N GLU A 128 -10.36 7.16 -5.02
CA GLU A 128 -10.94 6.81 -6.31
C GLU A 128 -10.92 5.30 -6.56
N LEU A 129 -9.78 4.67 -6.28
CA LEU A 129 -9.58 3.23 -6.47
C LEU A 129 -10.44 2.40 -5.50
N ASP A 130 -10.50 2.81 -4.23
CA ASP A 130 -11.29 2.12 -3.20
C ASP A 130 -12.80 2.36 -3.38
N GLY A 131 -13.21 3.34 -4.19
CA GLY A 131 -14.61 3.68 -4.42
C GLY A 131 -15.29 4.36 -3.23
N ASN A 132 -14.48 4.94 -2.32
CA ASN A 132 -14.97 5.59 -1.12
C ASN A 132 -15.01 7.11 -1.32
N SER A 133 -16.20 7.69 -1.41
CA SER A 133 -16.42 9.12 -1.70
C SER A 133 -16.74 9.95 -0.46
N SER A 134 -16.72 9.38 0.74
CA SER A 134 -17.39 9.92 1.93
C SER A 134 -16.68 11.08 2.65
N ASP A 135 -15.49 11.53 2.19
CA ASP A 135 -14.81 12.69 2.81
C ASP A 135 -14.14 13.63 1.79
N GLN A 136 -14.66 13.69 0.56
CA GLN A 136 -14.00 14.42 -0.53
C GLN A 136 -14.16 15.94 -0.44
N GLY A 137 -15.16 16.46 0.27
CA GLY A 137 -15.46 17.90 0.26
C GLY A 137 -14.41 18.76 0.94
N GLN A 138 -13.97 18.38 2.14
CA GLN A 138 -12.95 19.11 2.89
C GLN A 138 -11.57 18.92 2.26
N LEU A 139 -11.20 17.67 1.99
CA LEU A 139 -9.92 17.33 1.36
C LEU A 139 -9.74 18.05 0.01
N ARG A 140 -10.77 18.11 -0.84
CA ARG A 140 -10.67 18.85 -2.12
C ARG A 140 -10.40 20.34 -1.92
N ARG A 141 -10.99 20.98 -0.90
CA ARG A 141 -10.74 22.40 -0.63
C ARG A 141 -9.31 22.63 -0.17
N GLU A 142 -8.80 21.81 0.75
CA GLU A 142 -7.41 21.88 1.19
C GLU A 142 -6.44 21.66 0.02
N MET A 143 -6.72 20.69 -0.85
CA MET A 143 -5.95 20.42 -2.06
C MET A 143 -5.93 21.61 -3.03
N GLN A 144 -7.08 22.26 -3.24
CA GLN A 144 -7.20 23.43 -4.11
C GLN A 144 -6.47 24.65 -3.55
N GLN A 145 -6.55 24.88 -2.24
CA GLN A 145 -5.80 25.96 -1.58
C GLN A 145 -4.30 25.73 -1.68
N HIS A 146 -3.85 24.50 -1.43
CA HIS A 146 -2.44 24.13 -1.56
C HIS A 146 -1.93 24.30 -2.99
N GLU A 147 -2.72 23.91 -3.99
CA GLU A 147 -2.41 24.10 -5.41
C GLU A 147 -2.25 25.57 -5.79
N ALA A 148 -3.18 26.42 -5.35
CA ALA A 148 -3.11 27.86 -5.60
C ALA A 148 -1.85 28.48 -4.96
N ARG A 149 -1.48 28.06 -3.74
CA ARG A 149 -0.23 28.48 -3.08
C ARG A 149 1.00 28.06 -3.86
N MET A 150 1.05 26.82 -4.36
CA MET A 150 2.14 26.36 -5.21
C MET A 150 2.28 27.19 -6.48
N GLN A 151 1.18 27.47 -7.15
CA GLN A 151 1.18 28.28 -8.38
C GLN A 151 1.67 29.71 -8.11
N ALA A 152 1.27 30.32 -6.99
CA ALA A 152 1.75 31.64 -6.58
C ALA A 152 3.27 31.66 -6.31
N LEU A 153 3.84 30.55 -5.84
CA LEU A 153 5.28 30.36 -5.65
C LEU A 153 6.03 29.91 -6.93
N GLY A 154 5.33 29.76 -8.06
CA GLY A 154 5.92 29.28 -9.32
C GLY A 154 6.30 27.79 -9.30
N LEU A 155 5.72 27.01 -8.40
CA LEU A 155 5.94 25.57 -8.29
C LEU A 155 4.94 24.79 -9.15
N ASP A 156 5.41 23.72 -9.78
CA ASP A 156 4.57 22.80 -10.53
C ASP A 156 3.63 21.99 -9.59
N PRO A 157 2.30 22.05 -9.75
CA PRO A 157 1.38 21.27 -8.94
C PRO A 157 1.29 19.78 -9.33
N GLN A 158 1.85 19.34 -10.46
CA GLN A 158 1.80 17.95 -10.93
C GLN A 158 2.87 17.06 -10.27
N GLN A 159 2.84 16.97 -8.94
CA GLN A 159 3.80 16.18 -8.17
C GLN A 159 3.36 14.70 -8.02
N ILE A 160 3.35 13.94 -9.13
CA ILE A 160 2.89 12.53 -9.14
C ILE A 160 3.92 11.52 -8.63
N ARG A 161 5.17 11.94 -8.45
CA ARG A 161 6.29 11.07 -8.09
C ARG A 161 6.84 11.43 -6.71
N LEU A 162 6.99 10.43 -5.84
CA LEU A 162 7.60 10.62 -4.53
C LEU A 162 9.12 10.55 -4.63
N ASP A 163 9.78 11.68 -4.40
CA ASP A 163 11.23 11.74 -4.22
C ASP A 163 11.62 11.44 -2.75
N PRO A 164 12.40 10.37 -2.49
CA PRO A 164 12.89 10.08 -1.15
C PRO A 164 13.69 11.21 -0.52
N ALA A 165 14.34 12.07 -1.32
CA ALA A 165 15.11 13.20 -0.82
C ALA A 165 14.22 14.23 -0.10
N TRP A 166 12.96 14.37 -0.51
CA TRP A 166 12.02 15.31 0.14
C TRP A 166 11.69 14.88 1.56
N LEU A 167 11.52 13.56 1.80
CA LEU A 167 11.27 13.01 3.13
C LEU A 167 12.44 13.30 4.09
N GLU A 168 13.67 13.18 3.59
CA GLU A 168 14.87 13.47 4.40
C GLU A 168 15.08 14.96 4.61
N ALA A 169 14.78 15.80 3.61
CA ALA A 169 14.86 17.26 3.74
C ALA A 169 13.91 17.79 4.82
N VAL A 170 12.64 17.36 4.79
CA VAL A 170 11.62 17.80 5.76
C VAL A 170 11.94 17.40 7.20
N LYS A 171 12.58 16.26 7.42
CA LYS A 171 13.05 15.86 8.76
C LYS A 171 14.16 16.76 9.29
N ARG A 172 15.00 17.32 8.41
CA ARG A 172 16.15 18.15 8.80
C ARG A 172 15.76 19.59 9.12
N THR A 173 14.71 20.11 8.50
CA THR A 173 14.25 21.50 8.67
C THR A 173 13.52 21.75 9.99
N SER A 174 13.28 20.72 10.80
CA SER A 174 12.49 20.81 12.04
C SER A 174 13.24 20.36 13.30
N GLY A 175 14.56 20.19 13.20
CA GLY A 175 15.46 20.03 14.36
C GLY A 175 16.20 21.32 14.62
#